data_AF-A0A2E6ZV77-F1
#
_entry.id   AF-A0A2E6ZV77-F1
#
_cell.length_a   1.000
_cell.length_b   1.000
_cell.length_c   1.000
_cell.angle_alpha   90.00
_cell.angle_beta   90.00
_cell.angle_gamma   90.00
#
_symmetry.space_group_name_H-M   'P 1'
#
loop_
_entity.id
_entity.type
_entity.pdbx_description
1 polymer ?
#
loop_
_entity_poly.entity_id
_entity_poly.type
_entity_poly.pdbx_seq_one_letter_code
_entity_poly.pdbx_strand_id
1 'polypeptide(L)'
;MLNGLIVVAAAAAVLLAGLSGQMEALTDAIVTSARGAVDLAIGLVGLMAFFLGLMRVVENAGLTRHIARLIGPIMGRLFPSVPPDSPAMSAMILNIASNMMGLGNAATPFGIKAMEELEKLNSKPGTATNAMVLFLAINTSALAILPSGVVALRASVGSQDAMGIFVPTWFASGCATVVGIAAAILLSRLALYRRTEPALLVSDALAGEAEVSGTTVGGPERRPDSTRRWVVRLFWLAMLVLLAREAWALRDEGPTDALTQLSGAWMLPSLVAVLVLYGWARGVQVYDSLVEGAKQGFEVAIRIIPYLVAVLVVIGMFRASGGIDLLAGLIAPLTSLIGMPPEVLPMALLRPLTGQGAFGVMAETMTAHGPDSLIGYMVSTFQGSTETTFYTLAVYYGAVGVKTTRHTVPACLAADTAGILAGVFIVNLLFG
;
A
#
# COMPACT_ATOMS: atom_id res chain seq x y z
N MET A 1 -14.77 14.39 7.88
CA MET A 1 -13.72 14.28 8.93
C MET A 1 -12.44 15.02 8.52
N LEU A 2 -11.83 14.74 7.36
CA LEU A 2 -10.63 15.47 6.88
C LEU A 2 -10.82 17.00 6.79
N ASN A 3 -11.97 17.47 6.30
CA ASN A 3 -12.31 18.90 6.28
C ASN A 3 -12.26 19.52 7.69
N GLY A 4 -12.80 18.83 8.69
CA GLY A 4 -12.78 19.30 10.08
C GLY A 4 -11.37 19.38 10.64
N LEU A 5 -10.52 18.38 10.37
CA LEU A 5 -9.12 18.37 10.80
C LEU A 5 -8.35 19.56 10.22
N ILE A 6 -8.44 19.77 8.89
CA ILE A 6 -7.74 20.86 8.20
C ILE A 6 -8.22 22.21 8.71
N VAL A 7 -9.54 22.40 8.84
CA VAL A 7 -10.11 23.67 9.34
C VAL A 7 -9.68 23.95 10.78
N VAL A 8 -9.77 22.95 11.66
CA VAL A 8 -9.36 23.10 13.06
C VAL A 8 -7.87 23.36 13.18
N ALA A 9 -7.03 22.63 12.46
CA ALA A 9 -5.58 22.81 12.48
C ALA A 9 -5.17 24.18 11.92
N ALA A 10 -5.75 24.61 10.79
CA ALA A 10 -5.47 25.92 10.22
C ALA A 10 -5.92 27.05 11.16
N ALA A 11 -7.13 26.96 11.73
CA ALA A 11 -7.64 27.95 12.67
C ALA A 11 -6.80 28.01 13.95
N ALA A 12 -6.44 26.86 14.51
CA ALA A 12 -5.58 26.78 15.69
C ALA A 12 -4.18 27.35 15.42
N ALA A 13 -3.57 27.07 14.25
CA ALA A 13 -2.27 27.65 13.89
C ALA A 13 -2.32 29.18 13.80
N VAL A 14 -3.37 29.74 13.19
CA VAL A 14 -3.56 31.20 13.13
C VAL A 14 -3.71 31.81 14.52
N LEU A 15 -4.51 31.18 15.39
CA LEU A 15 -4.69 31.64 16.78
C LEU A 15 -3.39 31.55 17.57
N LEU A 16 -2.68 30.42 17.49
CA LEU A 16 -1.41 30.22 18.18
C LEU A 16 -0.34 31.21 17.72
N ALA A 17 -0.19 31.43 16.41
CA ALA A 17 0.73 32.43 15.86
C ALA A 17 0.37 33.85 16.31
N GLY A 18 -0.93 34.17 16.42
CA GLY A 18 -1.39 35.44 16.94
C GLY A 18 -1.03 35.64 18.42
N LEU A 19 -1.14 34.59 19.22
CA LEU A 19 -0.79 34.60 20.65
C LEU A 19 0.73 34.60 20.90
N SER A 20 1.51 33.92 20.05
CA SER A 20 2.96 33.80 20.17
C SER A 20 3.74 34.92 19.48
N GLY A 21 3.07 35.81 18.74
CA GLY A 21 3.69 36.89 17.99
C GLY A 21 4.39 36.44 16.69
N GLN A 22 4.10 35.23 16.19
CA GLN A 22 4.78 34.58 15.06
C GLN A 22 4.03 34.72 13.72
N MET A 23 3.20 35.77 13.55
CA MET A 23 2.34 35.92 12.37
C MET A 23 3.12 36.09 11.05
N GLU A 24 4.31 36.72 11.11
CA GLU A 24 5.21 36.85 9.95
C GLU A 24 5.76 35.48 9.54
N ALA A 25 6.29 34.71 10.49
CA ALA A 25 6.76 33.35 10.27
C ALA A 25 5.63 32.43 9.74
N LEU A 26 4.40 32.59 10.24
CA LEU A 26 3.23 31.87 9.73
C LEU A 26 2.98 32.17 8.24
N THR A 27 3.05 33.44 7.86
CA THR A 27 2.80 33.89 6.47
C THR A 27 3.86 33.34 5.52
N ASP A 28 5.13 33.44 5.91
CA ASP A 28 6.25 32.88 5.15
C ASP A 28 6.14 31.36 5.02
N ALA A 29 5.71 30.68 6.09
CA ALA A 29 5.49 29.24 6.07
C ALA A 29 4.40 28.82 5.09
N ILE A 30 3.30 29.58 4.95
CA ILE A 30 2.25 29.29 3.97
C ILE A 30 2.81 29.30 2.55
N VAL A 31 3.53 30.37 2.18
CA VAL A 31 4.06 30.55 0.82
C VAL A 31 5.14 29.52 0.52
N THR A 32 6.07 29.31 1.45
CA THR A 32 7.21 28.40 1.27
C THR A 32 6.73 26.95 1.19
N SER A 33 5.77 26.57 2.02
CA SER A 33 5.22 25.20 2.02
C SER A 33 4.42 24.91 0.76
N ALA A 34 3.66 25.89 0.24
CA ALA A 34 2.95 25.73 -1.03
C ALA A 34 3.89 25.51 -2.23
N ARG A 35 5.03 26.23 -2.28
CA ARG A 35 6.06 26.02 -3.31
C ARG A 35 6.74 24.66 -3.16
N GLY A 36 7.19 24.33 -1.95
CA GLY A 36 7.82 23.05 -1.66
C GLY A 36 6.93 21.85 -2.02
N ALA A 37 5.61 21.96 -1.83
CA ALA A 37 4.65 20.95 -2.24
C ALA A 37 4.65 20.68 -3.75
N VAL A 38 4.75 21.73 -4.56
CA VAL A 38 4.80 21.62 -6.02
C VAL A 38 6.12 21.02 -6.48
N ASP A 39 7.25 21.49 -5.93
CA ASP A 39 8.58 20.97 -6.28
C ASP A 39 8.69 19.47 -5.94
N LEU A 40 8.22 19.08 -4.76
CA LEU A 40 8.16 17.68 -4.34
C LEU A 40 7.27 16.85 -5.26
N ALA A 41 6.10 17.37 -5.64
CA ALA A 41 5.21 16.65 -6.53
C ALA A 41 5.80 16.46 -7.93
N ILE A 42 6.51 17.46 -8.48
CA ILE A 42 7.21 17.33 -9.76
C ILE A 42 8.31 16.24 -9.67
N GLY A 43 9.06 16.21 -8.56
CA GLY A 43 10.05 15.14 -8.30
C GLY A 43 9.41 13.75 -8.25
N LEU A 44 8.26 13.63 -7.58
CA LEU A 44 7.50 12.38 -7.47
C LEU A 44 6.99 11.87 -8.82
N VAL A 45 6.55 12.76 -9.72
CA VAL A 45 6.03 12.38 -11.05
C VAL A 45 7.01 11.45 -11.78
N GLY A 46 8.30 11.81 -11.82
CA GLY A 46 9.32 11.06 -12.54
C GLY A 46 9.53 9.67 -11.96
N LEU A 47 9.74 9.56 -10.64
CA LEU A 47 9.98 8.27 -9.99
C LEU A 47 8.72 7.38 -10.00
N MET A 48 7.53 7.94 -9.76
CA MET A 48 6.29 7.17 -9.81
C MET A 48 6.02 6.62 -11.22
N ALA A 49 6.21 7.44 -12.25
CA ALA A 49 6.09 7.00 -13.64
C ALA A 49 7.04 5.83 -13.95
N PHE A 50 8.29 5.91 -13.48
CA PHE A 50 9.26 4.85 -13.66
C PHE A 50 8.87 3.54 -12.95
N PHE A 51 8.55 3.59 -11.65
CA PHE A 51 8.24 2.40 -10.87
C PHE A 51 6.91 1.75 -11.30
N LEU A 52 5.86 2.52 -11.59
CA LEU A 52 4.62 1.96 -12.14
C LEU A 52 4.83 1.40 -13.56
N GLY A 53 5.68 2.03 -14.36
CA GLY A 53 6.13 1.50 -15.65
C GLY A 53 6.75 0.11 -15.53
N LEU A 54 7.68 -0.07 -14.58
CA LEU A 54 8.29 -1.38 -14.29
C LEU A 54 7.27 -2.40 -13.81
N MET A 55 6.35 -2.01 -12.93
CA MET A 55 5.30 -2.92 -12.47
C MET A 55 4.37 -3.35 -13.60
N ARG A 56 4.08 -2.45 -14.54
CA ARG A 56 3.27 -2.76 -15.73
C ARG A 56 3.96 -3.76 -16.67
N VAL A 57 5.28 -3.68 -16.83
CA VAL A 57 6.06 -4.68 -17.58
C VAL A 57 5.87 -6.08 -16.98
N VAL A 58 5.95 -6.18 -15.65
CA VAL A 58 5.88 -7.44 -14.91
C VAL A 58 4.46 -8.02 -14.86
N GLU A 59 3.46 -7.14 -14.77
CA GLU A 59 2.05 -7.48 -14.94
C GLU A 59 1.77 -8.06 -16.33
N ASN A 60 2.22 -7.38 -17.39
CA ASN A 60 2.09 -7.84 -18.77
C ASN A 60 2.87 -9.15 -19.03
N ALA A 61 3.91 -9.40 -18.24
CA ALA A 61 4.67 -10.66 -18.25
C ALA A 61 3.93 -11.82 -17.54
N GLY A 62 2.74 -11.54 -17.00
CA GLY A 62 1.86 -12.52 -16.39
C GLY A 62 2.16 -12.81 -14.92
N LEU A 63 2.96 -12.00 -14.21
CA LEU A 63 3.29 -12.28 -12.81
C LEU A 63 2.04 -12.32 -11.92
N THR A 64 1.06 -11.43 -12.14
CA THR A 64 -0.23 -11.42 -11.43
C THR A 64 -0.92 -12.78 -11.51
N ARG A 65 -0.86 -13.45 -12.67
CA ARG A 65 -1.46 -14.78 -12.87
C ARG A 65 -0.70 -15.87 -12.12
N HIS A 66 0.62 -15.76 -12.03
CA HIS A 66 1.43 -16.71 -11.26
C HIS A 66 1.12 -16.57 -9.76
N ILE A 67 1.08 -15.33 -9.26
CA ILE A 67 0.69 -15.02 -7.88
C ILE A 67 -0.73 -15.53 -7.58
N ALA A 68 -1.68 -15.28 -8.48
CA ALA A 68 -3.06 -15.77 -8.37
C ALA A 68 -3.13 -17.30 -8.20
N ARG A 69 -2.36 -18.06 -8.99
CA ARG A 69 -2.29 -19.54 -8.86
C ARG A 69 -1.69 -19.98 -7.52
N LEU A 70 -0.71 -19.25 -6.99
CA LEU A 70 -0.08 -19.55 -5.70
C LEU A 70 -1.04 -19.29 -4.53
N ILE A 71 -1.86 -18.25 -4.63
CA ILE A 71 -2.80 -17.83 -3.57
C ILE A 71 -4.10 -18.64 -3.60
N GLY A 72 -4.52 -19.16 -4.77
CA GLY A 72 -5.76 -19.92 -4.94
C GLY A 72 -6.03 -21.00 -3.87
N PRO A 73 -5.06 -21.86 -3.53
CA PRO A 73 -5.22 -22.88 -2.48
C PRO A 73 -5.44 -22.30 -1.06
N ILE A 74 -4.90 -21.11 -0.78
CA ILE A 74 -5.11 -20.41 0.49
C ILE A 74 -6.51 -19.79 0.50
N MET A 75 -6.93 -19.18 -0.61
CA MET A 75 -8.26 -18.58 -0.75
C MET A 75 -9.38 -19.61 -0.65
N GLY A 76 -9.23 -20.78 -1.28
CA GLY A 76 -10.22 -21.87 -1.12
C GLY A 76 -10.37 -22.35 0.33
N ARG A 77 -9.31 -22.27 1.15
CA ARG A 77 -9.37 -22.59 2.58
C ARG A 77 -9.97 -21.46 3.43
N LEU A 78 -9.66 -20.21 3.10
CA LEU A 78 -10.19 -19.04 3.80
C LEU A 78 -11.66 -18.78 3.50
N PHE A 79 -12.12 -19.13 2.30
CA PHE A 79 -13.49 -18.92 1.81
C PHE A 79 -14.19 -20.25 1.51
N PRO A 80 -14.38 -21.13 2.51
CA PRO A 80 -15.00 -22.44 2.29
C PRO A 80 -16.46 -22.34 1.82
N SER A 81 -17.08 -21.17 1.99
CA SER A 81 -18.46 -20.90 1.62
C SER A 81 -18.62 -20.42 0.18
N VAL A 82 -17.52 -20.15 -0.54
CA VAL A 82 -17.53 -19.67 -1.92
C VAL A 82 -17.00 -20.81 -2.82
N PRO A 83 -17.72 -21.22 -3.88
CA PRO A 83 -17.26 -22.28 -4.77
C PRO A 83 -15.89 -21.92 -5.41
N PRO A 84 -14.90 -22.84 -5.41
CA PRO A 84 -13.55 -22.55 -5.91
C PRO A 84 -13.49 -22.09 -7.37
N ASP A 85 -14.34 -22.65 -8.22
CA ASP A 85 -14.38 -22.36 -9.66
C ASP A 85 -15.36 -21.22 -10.02
N SER A 86 -15.86 -20.49 -9.01
CA SER A 86 -16.80 -19.38 -9.24
C SER A 86 -16.12 -18.11 -9.78
N PRO A 87 -16.87 -17.26 -10.52
CA PRO A 87 -16.43 -15.91 -10.87
C PRO A 87 -16.04 -15.07 -9.65
N ALA A 88 -16.72 -15.24 -8.52
CA ALA A 88 -16.40 -14.57 -7.26
C ALA A 88 -14.99 -14.90 -6.77
N MET A 89 -14.64 -16.19 -6.71
CA MET A 89 -13.31 -16.63 -6.28
C MET A 89 -12.21 -16.08 -7.21
N SER A 90 -12.44 -16.15 -8.52
CA SER A 90 -11.50 -15.63 -9.52
C SER A 90 -11.25 -14.12 -9.38
N ALA A 91 -12.32 -13.33 -9.21
CA ALA A 91 -12.21 -11.89 -9.02
C ALA A 91 -11.52 -11.51 -7.70
N MET A 92 -11.82 -12.22 -6.60
CA MET A 92 -11.14 -12.00 -5.31
C MET A 92 -9.64 -12.27 -5.41
N ILE A 93 -9.24 -13.38 -6.04
CA ILE A 93 -7.83 -13.75 -6.22
C ILE A 93 -7.11 -12.69 -7.07
N LEU A 94 -7.72 -12.23 -8.16
CA LEU A 94 -7.14 -11.20 -9.02
C LEU A 94 -6.99 -9.85 -8.31
N ASN A 95 -7.98 -9.46 -7.51
CA ASN A 95 -7.93 -8.26 -6.69
C ASN A 95 -6.76 -8.32 -5.69
N ILE A 96 -6.67 -9.39 -4.89
CA ILE A 96 -5.58 -9.57 -3.92
C ILE A 96 -4.23 -9.60 -4.63
N ALA A 97 -4.08 -10.40 -5.69
CA ALA A 97 -2.82 -10.48 -6.44
C ALA A 97 -2.39 -9.13 -7.03
N SER A 98 -3.34 -8.30 -7.49
CA SER A 98 -3.06 -6.96 -8.02
C SER A 98 -2.63 -6.00 -6.90
N ASN A 99 -3.30 -6.04 -5.75
CA ASN A 99 -2.91 -5.27 -4.56
C ASN A 99 -1.53 -5.67 -4.06
N MET A 100 -1.22 -6.96 -4.04
CA MET A 100 0.10 -7.47 -3.68
C MET A 100 1.20 -6.94 -4.62
N MET A 101 0.89 -6.63 -5.89
CA MET A 101 1.86 -6.02 -6.80
C MET A 101 2.00 -4.50 -6.62
N GLY A 102 1.27 -3.87 -5.69
CA GLY A 102 1.25 -2.41 -5.54
C GLY A 102 0.49 -1.71 -6.66
N LEU A 103 -0.35 -2.42 -7.42
CA LEU A 103 -1.18 -1.88 -8.51
C LEU A 103 -2.59 -1.53 -8.02
N GLY A 104 -2.71 -0.77 -6.92
CA GLY A 104 -3.98 -0.52 -6.22
C GLY A 104 -5.10 0.06 -7.12
N ASN A 105 -4.74 0.90 -8.09
CA ASN A 105 -5.70 1.45 -9.06
C ASN A 105 -6.25 0.38 -10.02
N ALA A 106 -5.44 -0.63 -10.38
CA ALA A 106 -5.86 -1.75 -11.22
C ALA A 106 -6.59 -2.85 -10.40
N ALA A 107 -6.38 -2.90 -9.08
CA ALA A 107 -7.01 -3.87 -8.20
C ALA A 107 -8.49 -3.56 -7.91
N THR A 108 -8.84 -2.28 -7.80
CA THR A 108 -10.19 -1.83 -7.44
C THR A 108 -11.30 -2.37 -8.36
N PRO A 109 -11.18 -2.36 -9.70
CA PRO A 109 -12.17 -2.97 -10.59
C PRO A 109 -12.43 -4.45 -10.30
N PHE A 110 -11.37 -5.22 -10.02
CA PHE A 110 -11.51 -6.62 -9.63
C PHE A 110 -12.17 -6.78 -8.26
N GLY A 111 -11.92 -5.86 -7.33
CA GLY A 111 -12.54 -5.86 -6.00
C GLY A 111 -14.04 -5.57 -6.03
N ILE A 112 -14.44 -4.56 -6.82
CA ILE A 112 -15.86 -4.27 -7.10
C ILE A 112 -16.50 -5.49 -7.75
N LYS A 113 -15.85 -6.08 -8.77
CA LYS A 113 -16.37 -7.27 -9.44
C LYS A 113 -16.53 -8.44 -8.47
N ALA A 114 -15.57 -8.65 -7.59
CA ALA A 114 -15.65 -9.69 -6.57
C ALA A 114 -16.84 -9.47 -5.63
N MET A 115 -17.10 -8.22 -5.23
CA MET A 115 -18.28 -7.89 -4.42
C MET A 115 -19.59 -8.15 -5.15
N GLU A 116 -19.69 -7.77 -6.42
CA GLU A 116 -20.89 -8.04 -7.24
C GLU A 116 -21.18 -9.55 -7.30
N GLU A 117 -20.16 -10.37 -7.54
CA GLU A 117 -20.32 -11.82 -7.61
C GLU A 117 -20.59 -12.45 -6.24
N LEU A 118 -20.00 -11.93 -5.15
CA LEU A 118 -20.33 -12.34 -3.79
C LEU A 118 -21.78 -11.96 -3.41
N GLU A 119 -22.29 -10.83 -3.89
CA GLU A 119 -23.67 -10.39 -3.62
C GLU A 119 -24.70 -11.27 -4.35
N LYS A 120 -24.37 -11.82 -5.52
CA LYS A 120 -25.22 -12.82 -6.19
C LYS A 120 -25.42 -14.09 -5.36
N LEU A 121 -24.46 -14.43 -4.50
CA LEU A 121 -24.54 -15.58 -3.59
C LEU A 121 -25.30 -15.25 -2.29
N ASN A 122 -25.66 -13.98 -2.08
CA ASN A 122 -26.25 -13.50 -0.84
C ASN A 122 -27.78 -13.69 -0.82
N SER A 123 -28.31 -14.44 0.15
CA SER A 123 -29.77 -14.61 0.29
C SER A 123 -30.49 -13.35 0.78
N LYS A 124 -29.76 -12.35 1.30
CA LYS A 124 -30.32 -11.10 1.82
C LYS A 124 -29.51 -9.89 1.32
N PRO A 125 -29.79 -9.44 0.07
CA PRO A 125 -29.09 -8.32 -0.52
C PRO A 125 -29.10 -7.07 0.38
N GLY A 126 -28.00 -6.33 0.37
CA GLY A 126 -27.81 -5.15 1.22
C GLY A 126 -27.27 -5.43 2.63
N THR A 127 -27.09 -6.70 3.00
CA THR A 127 -26.47 -7.12 4.28
C THR A 127 -25.18 -7.89 4.00
N ALA A 128 -24.05 -7.47 4.58
CA ALA A 128 -22.75 -8.10 4.32
C ALA A 128 -22.68 -9.58 4.76
N THR A 129 -22.22 -10.48 3.89
CA THR A 129 -21.92 -11.87 4.25
C THR A 129 -20.57 -12.00 4.97
N ASN A 130 -20.30 -13.13 5.65
CA ASN A 130 -18.99 -13.37 6.26
C ASN A 130 -17.86 -13.39 5.21
N ALA A 131 -18.14 -13.88 3.99
CA ALA A 131 -17.19 -13.84 2.89
C ALA A 131 -16.84 -12.39 2.50
N MET A 132 -17.83 -11.50 2.36
CA MET A 132 -17.57 -10.09 2.08
C MET A 132 -16.75 -9.41 3.19
N VAL A 133 -17.06 -9.71 4.46
CA VAL A 133 -16.33 -9.16 5.61
C VAL A 133 -14.87 -9.61 5.58
N LEU A 134 -14.63 -10.90 5.40
CA LEU A 134 -13.28 -11.47 5.35
C LEU A 134 -12.48 -10.92 4.15
N PHE A 135 -13.12 -10.80 2.99
CA PHE A 135 -12.49 -10.24 1.79
C PHE A 135 -12.06 -8.79 1.98
N LEU A 136 -12.86 -7.97 2.66
CA LEU A 136 -12.47 -6.60 3.02
C LEU A 136 -11.36 -6.56 4.08
N ALA A 137 -11.41 -7.42 5.09
CA ALA A 137 -10.36 -7.48 6.10
C ALA A 137 -8.99 -7.84 5.49
N ILE A 138 -8.95 -8.75 4.52
CA ILE A 138 -7.73 -9.08 3.77
C ILE A 138 -7.27 -7.87 2.95
N ASN A 139 -8.19 -7.20 2.24
CA ASN A 139 -7.86 -6.01 1.46
C ASN A 139 -7.31 -4.87 2.32
N THR A 140 -7.84 -4.64 3.52
CA THR A 140 -7.32 -3.67 4.49
C THR A 140 -5.86 -3.93 4.85
N SER A 141 -5.42 -5.18 4.90
CA SER A 141 -4.03 -5.52 5.28
C SER A 141 -3.02 -5.47 4.14
N ALA A 142 -3.46 -5.23 2.90
CA ALA A 142 -2.65 -4.79 1.76
C ALA A 142 -1.23 -5.36 1.64
N LEU A 143 -1.04 -6.67 1.77
CA LEU A 143 0.28 -7.31 1.77
C LEU A 143 1.04 -7.07 0.45
N ALA A 144 1.74 -5.96 0.33
CA ALA A 144 2.44 -5.57 -0.87
C ALA A 144 3.77 -6.32 -0.96
N ILE A 145 3.99 -7.03 -2.07
CA ILE A 145 5.27 -7.64 -2.40
C ILE A 145 6.34 -6.56 -2.46
N LEU A 146 6.00 -5.41 -3.06
CA LEU A 146 6.91 -4.28 -3.17
C LEU A 146 6.14 -2.97 -2.98
N PRO A 147 6.42 -2.18 -1.92
CA PRO A 147 5.74 -0.91 -1.68
C PRO A 147 6.30 0.19 -2.60
N SER A 148 6.09 0.03 -3.91
CA SER A 148 6.74 0.80 -4.98
C SER A 148 6.52 2.30 -4.86
N GLY A 149 5.31 2.73 -4.51
CA GLY A 149 5.00 4.15 -4.30
C GLY A 149 5.76 4.76 -3.12
N VAL A 150 5.93 4.00 -2.04
CA VAL A 150 6.66 4.46 -0.84
C VAL A 150 8.16 4.53 -1.13
N VAL A 151 8.71 3.51 -1.80
CA VAL A 151 10.12 3.47 -2.24
C VAL A 151 10.42 4.63 -3.18
N ALA A 152 9.52 4.90 -4.14
CA ALA A 152 9.64 6.02 -5.05
C ALA A 152 9.67 7.36 -4.31
N LEU A 153 8.79 7.56 -3.32
CA LEU A 153 8.79 8.79 -2.52
C LEU A 153 10.06 8.90 -1.66
N ARG A 154 10.49 7.82 -1.01
CA ARG A 154 11.75 7.78 -0.25
C ARG A 154 12.92 8.24 -1.10
N ALA A 155 13.08 7.64 -2.28
CA ALA A 155 14.13 8.01 -3.21
C ALA A 155 13.99 9.47 -3.70
N SER A 156 12.77 9.97 -3.94
CA SER A 156 12.57 11.34 -4.42
C SER A 156 12.92 12.41 -3.38
N VAL A 157 12.81 12.10 -2.09
CA VAL A 157 13.22 13.00 -1.00
C VAL A 157 14.65 12.75 -0.50
N GLY A 158 15.46 11.99 -1.26
CA GLY A 158 16.90 11.85 -1.02
C GLY A 158 17.30 10.72 -0.07
N SER A 159 16.46 9.71 0.14
CA SER A 159 16.79 8.52 0.95
C SER A 159 18.00 7.77 0.39
N GLN A 160 18.97 7.48 1.25
CA GLN A 160 20.10 6.60 0.94
C GLN A 160 19.70 5.12 1.02
N ASP A 161 18.69 4.80 1.82
CA ASP A 161 18.13 3.46 1.95
C ASP A 161 16.62 3.46 1.67
N ALA A 162 16.27 3.71 0.40
CA ALA A 162 14.88 3.79 -0.03
C ALA A 162 14.12 2.46 0.12
N MET A 163 14.84 1.34 0.16
CA MET A 163 14.28 -0.02 0.20
C MET A 163 14.40 -0.68 1.59
N GLY A 164 15.09 -0.07 2.56
CA GLY A 164 15.18 -0.57 3.94
C GLY A 164 13.84 -0.79 4.64
N ILE A 165 12.78 -0.16 4.13
CA ILE A 165 11.40 -0.36 4.58
C ILE A 165 10.79 -1.70 4.18
N PHE A 166 11.43 -2.48 3.31
CA PHE A 166 10.88 -3.71 2.75
C PHE A 166 10.53 -4.72 3.86
N VAL A 167 11.48 -5.02 4.73
CA VAL A 167 11.29 -5.98 5.84
C VAL A 167 10.27 -5.47 6.87
N PRO A 168 10.38 -4.22 7.39
CA PRO A 168 9.35 -3.63 8.25
C PRO A 168 7.94 -3.70 7.67
N THR A 169 7.80 -3.39 6.37
CA THR A 169 6.51 -3.36 5.68
C THR A 169 5.89 -4.75 5.61
N TRP A 170 6.67 -5.76 5.21
CA TRP A 170 6.21 -7.15 5.16
C TRP A 170 5.83 -7.69 6.54
N PHE A 171 6.60 -7.35 7.57
CA PHE A 171 6.28 -7.73 8.93
C PHE A 171 4.97 -7.10 9.39
N ALA A 172 4.83 -5.78 9.25
CA ALA A 172 3.65 -5.04 9.68
C ALA A 172 2.38 -5.47 8.93
N SER A 173 2.46 -5.61 7.60
CA SER A 173 1.34 -6.10 6.78
C SER A 173 0.98 -7.54 7.10
N GLY A 174 1.97 -8.43 7.30
CA GLY A 174 1.73 -9.81 7.73
C GLY A 174 0.97 -9.88 9.05
N CYS A 175 1.37 -9.09 10.06
CA CYS A 175 0.65 -8.96 11.32
C CYS A 175 -0.78 -8.42 11.12
N ALA A 176 -0.95 -7.38 10.29
CA ALA A 176 -2.25 -6.82 9.96
C ALA A 176 -3.17 -7.86 9.29
N THR A 177 -2.64 -8.68 8.37
CA THR A 177 -3.40 -9.73 7.68
C THR A 177 -3.85 -10.80 8.65
N VAL A 178 -2.94 -11.29 9.52
CA VAL A 178 -3.27 -12.32 10.51
C VAL A 178 -4.34 -11.81 11.47
N VAL A 179 -4.17 -10.60 12.01
CA VAL A 179 -5.15 -10.01 12.95
C VAL A 179 -6.47 -9.71 12.26
N GLY A 180 -6.47 -9.20 11.02
CA GLY A 180 -7.69 -8.93 10.26
C GLY A 180 -8.51 -10.18 9.97
N ILE A 181 -7.85 -11.25 9.51
CA ILE A 181 -8.48 -12.56 9.29
C ILE A 181 -9.01 -13.12 10.62
N ALA A 182 -8.20 -13.11 11.67
CA ALA A 182 -8.61 -13.60 12.99
C ALA A 182 -9.80 -12.80 13.53
N ALA A 183 -9.78 -11.47 13.44
CA ALA A 183 -10.86 -10.60 13.87
C ALA A 183 -12.15 -10.87 13.10
N ALA A 184 -12.08 -10.99 11.77
CA ALA A 184 -13.23 -11.34 10.94
C ALA A 184 -13.86 -12.70 11.35
N ILE A 185 -13.03 -13.72 11.59
CA ILE A 185 -13.49 -15.05 11.98
C ILE A 185 -14.01 -15.09 13.42
N LEU A 186 -13.33 -14.43 14.36
CA LEU A 186 -13.73 -14.44 15.78
C LEU A 186 -15.00 -13.62 16.00
N LEU A 187 -15.11 -12.45 15.36
CA LEU A 187 -16.31 -11.62 15.44
C LEU A 187 -17.51 -12.32 14.80
N SER A 188 -17.35 -13.00 13.67
CA SER A 188 -18.46 -13.74 13.04
C SER A 188 -19.07 -14.82 13.96
N ARG A 189 -18.27 -15.37 14.89
CA ARG A 189 -18.73 -16.39 15.85
C ARG A 189 -19.56 -15.82 16.99
N LEU A 190 -19.49 -14.52 17.28
CA LEU A 190 -20.25 -13.88 18.35
C LEU A 190 -21.75 -13.95 18.06
N ALA A 191 -22.56 -14.16 19.10
CA ALA A 191 -24.00 -14.35 18.97
C ALA A 191 -24.70 -13.16 18.25
N LEU A 192 -24.19 -11.93 18.45
CA LEU A 192 -24.69 -10.72 17.80
C LEU A 192 -24.55 -10.79 16.26
N TYR A 193 -23.40 -11.25 15.77
CA TYR A 193 -23.10 -11.27 14.34
C TYR A 193 -23.55 -12.55 13.66
N ARG A 194 -23.51 -13.70 14.35
CA ARG A 194 -24.02 -14.98 13.84
C ARG A 194 -25.50 -14.90 13.47
N ARG A 195 -26.30 -14.21 14.29
CA ARG A 195 -27.75 -14.05 14.06
C ARG A 195 -28.08 -13.19 12.84
N THR A 196 -27.15 -12.35 12.40
CA THR A 196 -27.35 -11.41 11.29
C THR A 196 -26.68 -11.87 10.00
N GLU A 197 -26.04 -13.04 9.99
CA GLU A 197 -25.44 -13.62 8.80
C GLU A 197 -26.51 -14.05 7.79
N PRO A 198 -26.48 -13.51 6.55
CA PRO A 198 -27.31 -14.03 5.48
C PRO A 198 -26.93 -15.46 5.13
N ALA A 199 -27.91 -16.31 4.81
CA ALA A 199 -27.64 -17.60 4.22
C ALA A 199 -27.03 -17.40 2.82
N LEU A 200 -26.22 -18.37 2.37
CA LEU A 200 -25.75 -18.37 1.00
C LEU A 200 -26.72 -19.16 0.13
N LEU A 201 -27.01 -18.63 -1.05
CA LEU A 201 -27.78 -19.35 -2.06
C LEU A 201 -26.92 -20.53 -2.55
N VAL A 202 -27.34 -21.76 -2.21
CA VAL A 202 -26.61 -22.98 -2.58
C VAL A 202 -26.54 -23.10 -4.10
N SER A 203 -25.32 -23.36 -4.58
CA SER A 203 -24.82 -23.24 -5.96
C SER A 203 -25.37 -24.25 -6.98
N ASP A 204 -26.54 -24.88 -6.77
CA ASP A 204 -27.05 -25.85 -7.75
C ASP A 204 -27.66 -25.17 -8.99
N ALA A 205 -28.01 -23.88 -8.90
CA ALA A 205 -28.64 -23.12 -10.00
C ALA A 205 -27.67 -22.31 -10.89
N LEU A 206 -26.40 -22.13 -10.47
CA LEU A 206 -25.45 -21.26 -11.18
C LEU A 206 -24.39 -22.02 -11.99
N ALA A 207 -24.40 -23.36 -11.94
CA ALA A 207 -23.57 -24.19 -12.81
C ALA A 207 -23.90 -24.02 -14.31
N GLY A 208 -25.10 -23.49 -14.64
CA GLY A 208 -25.55 -23.27 -16.02
C GLY A 208 -25.01 -22.00 -16.70
N GLU A 209 -24.44 -21.05 -15.95
CA GLU A 209 -23.90 -19.80 -16.51
C GLU A 209 -22.35 -19.77 -16.53
N ALA A 210 -21.69 -20.80 -16.01
CA ALA A 210 -20.23 -20.91 -15.95
C ALA A 210 -19.56 -20.98 -17.34
N GLU A 211 -20.31 -21.19 -18.43
CA GLU A 211 -19.75 -21.28 -19.78
C GLU A 211 -19.64 -19.95 -20.56
N VAL A 212 -20.08 -18.80 -20.02
CA VAL A 212 -19.93 -17.50 -20.72
C VAL A 212 -19.37 -16.40 -19.82
N SER A 213 -18.30 -16.72 -19.09
CA SER A 213 -17.34 -15.73 -18.56
C SER A 213 -16.01 -16.41 -18.20
N GLY A 214 -15.69 -17.52 -18.87
CA GLY A 214 -14.30 -17.80 -19.12
C GLY A 214 -13.78 -16.65 -19.96
N THR A 215 -13.19 -15.64 -19.32
CA THR A 215 -12.04 -15.02 -19.97
C THR A 215 -11.07 -16.17 -20.16
N THR A 216 -11.18 -16.87 -21.28
CA THR A 216 -10.10 -17.66 -21.83
C THR A 216 -8.98 -16.65 -21.99
N VAL A 217 -8.15 -16.56 -20.97
CA VAL A 217 -6.95 -15.73 -20.98
C VAL A 217 -5.92 -16.46 -21.84
N GLY A 218 -6.29 -16.67 -23.09
CA GLY A 218 -5.55 -17.33 -24.16
C GLY A 218 -5.31 -16.32 -25.26
N GLY A 219 -4.63 -15.21 -24.93
CA GLY A 219 -3.76 -14.59 -25.91
C GLY A 219 -2.56 -15.53 -26.10
N PRO A 220 -2.10 -15.81 -27.33
CA PRO A 220 -1.02 -16.75 -27.56
C PRO A 220 0.19 -16.32 -26.73
N GLU A 221 0.60 -17.15 -25.75
CA GLU A 221 1.90 -17.02 -25.12
C GLU A 221 2.93 -17.16 -26.25
N ARG A 222 3.44 -16.03 -26.77
CA ARG A 222 4.56 -16.03 -27.71
C ARG A 222 5.70 -16.74 -27.00
N ARG A 223 5.97 -17.99 -27.39
CA ARG A 223 7.07 -18.77 -26.84
C ARG A 223 8.33 -17.90 -26.94
N PRO A 224 9.00 -17.61 -25.82
CA PRO A 224 10.12 -16.70 -25.85
C PRO A 224 11.25 -17.30 -26.67
N ASP A 225 11.76 -16.48 -27.57
CA ASP A 225 12.83 -16.84 -28.49
C ASP A 225 14.04 -17.40 -27.71
N SER A 226 14.64 -18.49 -28.20
CA SER A 226 15.72 -19.21 -27.50
C SER A 226 16.86 -18.26 -27.13
N THR A 227 17.18 -17.34 -28.04
CA THR A 227 18.19 -16.30 -27.89
C THR A 227 17.93 -15.38 -26.71
N ARG A 228 16.68 -14.92 -26.51
CA ARG A 228 16.34 -14.01 -25.39
C ARG A 228 16.61 -14.65 -24.04
N ARG A 229 16.27 -15.94 -23.89
CA ARG A 229 16.51 -16.69 -22.65
C ARG A 229 18.00 -16.85 -22.37
N TRP A 230 18.81 -17.08 -23.40
CA TRP A 230 20.28 -17.16 -23.25
C TRP A 230 20.91 -15.83 -22.86
N VAL A 231 20.48 -14.73 -23.48
CA VAL A 231 20.96 -13.38 -23.12
C VAL A 231 20.63 -13.05 -21.66
N VAL A 232 19.41 -13.34 -21.21
CA VAL A 232 19.00 -13.10 -19.82
C VAL A 232 19.82 -13.96 -18.84
N ARG A 233 20.08 -15.23 -19.17
CA ARG A 233 20.95 -16.10 -18.35
C ARG A 233 22.38 -15.58 -18.26
N LEU A 234 22.93 -15.12 -19.39
CA LEU A 234 24.27 -14.54 -19.45
C LEU A 234 24.36 -13.28 -18.57
N PHE A 235 23.34 -12.42 -18.63
CA PHE A 235 23.25 -11.23 -17.78
C PHE A 235 23.25 -11.61 -16.29
N TRP A 236 22.43 -12.58 -15.87
CA TRP A 236 22.40 -13.01 -14.47
C TRP A 236 23.70 -13.65 -14.00
N LEU A 237 24.39 -14.38 -14.89
CA LEU A 237 25.72 -14.90 -14.59
C LEU A 237 26.73 -13.75 -14.37
N ALA A 238 26.73 -12.76 -15.25
CA ALA A 238 27.60 -11.59 -15.11
C ALA A 238 27.28 -10.80 -13.82
N MET A 239 25.99 -10.60 -13.52
CA MET A 239 25.53 -9.93 -12.30
C MET A 239 25.99 -10.68 -11.04
N LEU A 240 25.88 -12.01 -11.03
CA LEU A 240 26.32 -12.85 -9.91
C LEU A 240 27.83 -12.77 -9.72
N VAL A 241 28.62 -12.72 -10.80
CA VAL A 241 30.07 -12.52 -10.73
C VAL A 241 30.42 -11.14 -10.15
N LEU A 242 29.70 -10.09 -10.55
CA LEU A 242 29.91 -8.74 -10.01
C LEU A 242 29.57 -8.67 -8.51
N LEU A 243 28.43 -9.24 -8.10
CA LEU A 243 28.05 -9.30 -6.69
C LEU A 243 29.05 -10.12 -5.86
N ALA A 244 29.54 -11.25 -6.40
CA ALA A 244 30.57 -12.05 -5.73
C ALA A 244 31.90 -11.29 -5.60
N ARG A 245 32.28 -10.51 -6.62
CA ARG A 245 33.47 -9.64 -6.57
C ARG A 245 33.34 -8.59 -5.48
N GLU A 246 32.17 -7.95 -5.39
CA GLU A 246 31.92 -6.89 -4.40
C GLU A 246 31.86 -7.45 -2.97
N ALA A 247 31.16 -8.58 -2.78
CA ALA A 247 31.15 -9.29 -1.50
C ALA A 247 32.55 -9.74 -1.07
N TRP A 248 33.39 -10.16 -2.03
CA TRP A 248 34.80 -10.49 -1.76
C TRP A 248 35.65 -9.27 -1.37
N ALA A 249 35.34 -8.08 -1.90
CA ALA A 249 35.98 -6.84 -1.52
C ALA A 249 35.62 -6.41 -0.10
N LEU A 250 34.38 -6.69 0.33
CA LEU A 250 33.86 -6.38 1.66
C LEU A 250 34.13 -7.47 2.71
N ARG A 251 34.92 -8.50 2.39
CA ARG A 251 35.17 -9.65 3.29
C ARG A 251 35.84 -9.29 4.62
N ASP A 252 36.54 -8.16 4.64
CA ASP A 252 37.30 -7.68 5.79
C ASP A 252 36.44 -6.74 6.69
N GLU A 253 35.22 -6.38 6.24
CA GLU A 253 34.25 -5.63 7.04
C GLU A 253 33.38 -6.55 7.92
N GLY A 254 32.75 -5.97 8.93
CA GLY A 254 31.75 -6.68 9.74
C GLY A 254 30.60 -7.20 8.87
N PRO A 255 30.01 -8.37 9.18
CA PRO A 255 28.95 -8.97 8.37
C PRO A 255 27.72 -8.07 8.22
N THR A 256 27.46 -7.18 9.19
CA THR A 256 26.39 -6.18 9.14
C THR A 256 26.70 -5.04 8.17
N ASP A 257 27.95 -4.58 8.14
CA ASP A 257 28.37 -3.43 7.33
C ASP A 257 28.47 -3.84 5.86
N ALA A 258 29.04 -5.03 5.61
CA ALA A 258 29.07 -5.65 4.30
C ALA A 258 27.64 -5.87 3.73
N LEU A 259 26.70 -6.34 4.57
CA LEU A 259 25.30 -6.51 4.16
C LEU A 259 24.66 -5.18 3.80
N THR A 260 24.87 -4.14 4.61
CA THR A 260 24.29 -2.80 4.42
C THR A 260 24.81 -2.12 3.16
N GLN A 261 26.12 -2.23 2.89
CA GLN A 261 26.74 -1.68 1.68
C GLN A 261 26.27 -2.42 0.42
N LEU A 262 26.19 -3.76 0.47
CA LEU A 262 25.67 -4.56 -0.64
C LEU A 262 24.19 -4.29 -0.90
N SER A 263 23.37 -4.15 0.15
CA SER A 263 21.94 -3.87 -0.01
C SER A 263 21.67 -2.45 -0.51
N GLY A 264 22.41 -1.44 -0.06
CA GLY A 264 22.15 -0.04 -0.44
C GLY A 264 22.40 0.23 -1.92
N ALA A 265 23.60 -0.07 -2.41
CA ALA A 265 24.02 0.32 -3.76
C ALA A 265 23.44 -0.59 -4.86
N TRP A 266 23.25 -1.88 -4.58
CA TRP A 266 22.90 -2.87 -5.60
C TRP A 266 21.43 -3.23 -5.66
N MET A 267 20.65 -3.01 -4.60
CA MET A 267 19.27 -3.50 -4.55
C MET A 267 18.38 -2.84 -5.60
N LEU A 268 18.44 -1.51 -5.76
CA LEU A 268 17.60 -0.81 -6.73
C LEU A 268 17.98 -1.15 -8.19
N PRO A 269 19.25 -1.05 -8.64
CA PRO A 269 19.62 -1.44 -10.00
C PRO A 269 19.31 -2.91 -10.31
N SER A 270 19.54 -3.80 -9.35
CA SER A 270 19.25 -5.24 -9.51
C SER A 270 17.76 -5.49 -9.65
N LEU A 271 16.93 -4.82 -8.83
CA LEU A 271 15.47 -4.90 -8.94
C LEU A 271 14.99 -4.45 -10.32
N VAL A 272 15.45 -3.28 -10.79
CA VAL A 272 15.10 -2.78 -12.14
C VAL A 272 15.48 -3.82 -13.21
N ALA A 273 16.69 -4.38 -13.12
CA ALA A 273 17.14 -5.42 -14.04
C ALA A 273 16.28 -6.69 -13.98
N VAL A 274 15.90 -7.16 -12.77
CA VAL A 274 14.97 -8.30 -12.59
C VAL A 274 13.66 -8.04 -13.31
N LEU A 275 13.01 -6.92 -13.05
CA LEU A 275 11.67 -6.63 -13.56
C LEU A 275 11.67 -6.48 -15.10
N VAL A 276 12.67 -5.76 -15.65
CA VAL A 276 12.81 -5.55 -17.10
C VAL A 276 13.16 -6.84 -17.82
N LEU A 277 14.16 -7.58 -17.34
CA LEU A 277 14.61 -8.81 -18.00
C LEU A 277 13.57 -9.92 -17.87
N TYR A 278 12.84 -9.98 -16.76
CA TYR A 278 11.70 -10.89 -16.62
C TYR A 278 10.64 -10.63 -17.69
N GLY A 279 10.25 -9.37 -17.90
CA GLY A 279 9.30 -9.01 -18.95
C GLY A 279 9.81 -9.33 -20.35
N TRP A 280 11.06 -8.99 -20.63
CA TRP A 280 11.68 -9.27 -21.92
C TRP A 280 11.81 -10.78 -22.20
N ALA A 281 12.20 -11.56 -21.20
CA ALA A 281 12.29 -13.02 -21.25
C ALA A 281 10.92 -13.68 -21.49
N ARG A 282 9.82 -13.03 -21.12
CA ARG A 282 8.43 -13.50 -21.35
C ARG A 282 7.83 -12.98 -22.66
N GLY A 283 8.60 -12.26 -23.46
CA GLY A 283 8.16 -11.77 -24.77
C GLY A 283 7.37 -10.47 -24.74
N VAL A 284 7.35 -9.76 -23.60
CA VAL A 284 6.66 -8.47 -23.44
C VAL A 284 7.41 -7.36 -24.19
N GLN A 285 6.66 -6.44 -24.79
CA GLN A 285 7.19 -5.18 -25.32
C GLN A 285 7.46 -4.24 -24.14
N VAL A 286 8.68 -4.32 -23.60
CA VAL A 286 9.08 -3.61 -22.38
C VAL A 286 8.84 -2.10 -22.52
N TYR A 287 9.24 -1.52 -23.65
CA TYR A 287 9.08 -0.08 -23.88
C TYR A 287 7.61 0.36 -23.81
N ASP A 288 6.73 -0.28 -24.57
CA ASP A 288 5.29 0.07 -24.60
C ASP A 288 4.65 -0.09 -23.23
N SER A 289 4.97 -1.19 -22.53
CA SER A 289 4.43 -1.47 -21.20
C SER A 289 4.94 -0.46 -20.17
N LEU A 290 6.21 -0.05 -20.26
CA LEU A 290 6.80 0.95 -19.40
C LEU A 290 6.16 2.32 -19.63
N VAL A 291 5.92 2.72 -20.88
CA VAL A 291 5.21 3.97 -21.22
C VAL A 291 3.77 3.94 -20.73
N GLU A 292 3.07 2.82 -20.87
CA GLU A 292 1.70 2.65 -20.37
C GLU A 292 1.63 2.83 -18.85
N GLY A 293 2.50 2.14 -18.10
CA GLY A 293 2.55 2.30 -16.64
C GLY A 293 3.02 3.69 -16.20
N ALA A 294 3.94 4.31 -16.96
CA ALA A 294 4.39 5.68 -16.71
C ALA A 294 3.26 6.71 -16.78
N LYS A 295 2.34 6.57 -17.75
CA LYS A 295 1.15 7.43 -17.85
C LYS A 295 0.26 7.31 -16.61
N GLN A 296 0.09 6.11 -16.08
CA GLN A 296 -0.67 5.90 -14.84
C GLN A 296 0.03 6.56 -13.64
N GLY A 297 1.36 6.38 -13.51
CA GLY A 297 2.14 7.04 -12.46
C GLY A 297 2.04 8.56 -12.51
N PHE A 298 2.09 9.13 -13.71
CA PHE A 298 1.91 10.56 -13.95
C PHE A 298 0.53 11.06 -13.50
N GLU A 299 -0.54 10.35 -13.85
CA GLU A 299 -1.90 10.70 -13.44
C GLU A 299 -2.07 10.67 -11.91
N VAL A 300 -1.50 9.66 -11.24
CA VAL A 300 -1.53 9.56 -9.78
C VAL A 300 -0.78 10.73 -9.15
N ALA A 301 0.41 11.06 -9.65
CA ALA A 301 1.20 12.16 -9.11
C ALA A 301 0.48 13.51 -9.23
N ILE A 302 -0.18 13.79 -10.36
CA ILE A 302 -1.01 15.01 -10.52
C ILE A 302 -2.16 15.05 -9.52
N ARG A 303 -2.83 13.91 -9.29
CA ARG A 303 -3.92 13.82 -8.32
C ARG A 303 -3.47 14.09 -6.88
N ILE A 304 -2.21 13.82 -6.56
CA ILE A 304 -1.66 14.01 -5.21
C ILE A 304 -1.31 15.48 -4.92
N ILE A 305 -0.99 16.29 -5.94
CA ILE A 305 -0.57 17.71 -5.79
C ILE A 305 -1.51 18.51 -4.87
N PRO A 306 -2.84 18.56 -5.08
CA PRO A 306 -3.70 19.40 -4.26
C PRO A 306 -3.71 19.00 -2.78
N TYR A 307 -3.59 17.69 -2.51
CA TYR A 307 -3.52 17.16 -1.15
C TYR A 307 -2.19 17.51 -0.49
N LEU A 308 -1.08 17.37 -1.21
CA LEU A 308 0.23 17.79 -0.72
C LEU A 308 0.25 19.27 -0.37
N VAL A 309 -0.25 20.14 -1.26
CA VAL A 309 -0.31 21.59 -1.01
C VAL A 309 -1.13 21.88 0.25
N ALA A 310 -2.33 21.33 0.38
CA ALA A 310 -3.19 21.57 1.54
C ALA A 310 -2.54 21.11 2.85
N VAL A 311 -1.96 19.91 2.86
CA VAL A 311 -1.34 19.32 4.05
C VAL A 311 -0.04 20.04 4.42
N LEU A 312 0.85 20.27 3.45
CA LEU A 312 2.13 20.96 3.68
C LEU A 312 1.93 22.39 4.18
N VAL A 313 0.94 23.11 3.64
CA VAL A 313 0.61 24.46 4.11
C VAL A 313 0.13 24.42 5.55
N VAL A 314 -0.82 23.54 5.90
CA VAL A 314 -1.35 23.45 7.27
C VAL A 314 -0.27 23.02 8.26
N ILE A 315 0.58 22.05 7.92
CA ILE A 315 1.65 21.62 8.81
C ILE A 315 2.73 22.70 8.93
N GLY A 316 3.09 23.36 7.82
CA GLY A 316 3.98 24.52 7.83
C GLY A 316 3.46 25.64 8.74
N MET A 317 2.15 25.93 8.67
CA MET A 317 1.47 26.85 9.57
C MET A 317 1.56 26.39 11.04
N PHE A 318 1.31 25.11 11.31
CA PHE A 318 1.34 24.55 12.67
C PHE A 318 2.75 24.54 13.27
N ARG A 319 3.77 24.27 12.46
CA ARG A 319 5.18 24.31 12.84
C ARG A 319 5.64 25.73 13.15
N ALA A 320 5.33 26.67 12.26
CA ALA A 320 5.71 28.08 12.42
C ALA A 320 5.00 28.80 13.58
N SER A 321 3.86 28.26 14.05
CA SER A 321 3.11 28.78 15.19
C SER A 321 3.46 28.13 16.54
N GLY A 322 4.40 27.16 16.56
CA GLY A 322 4.74 26.38 17.76
C GLY A 322 3.67 25.37 18.18
N GLY A 323 2.67 25.11 17.32
CA GLY A 323 1.59 24.17 17.61
C GLY A 323 2.05 22.71 17.66
N ILE A 324 3.07 22.35 16.86
CA ILE A 324 3.60 20.97 16.85
C ILE A 324 4.18 20.61 18.22
N ASP A 325 4.96 21.50 18.84
CA ASP A 325 5.57 21.24 20.15
C ASP A 325 4.51 21.12 21.26
N LEU A 326 3.44 21.93 21.19
CA LEU A 326 2.30 21.85 22.10
C LEU A 326 1.54 20.52 21.99
N LEU A 327 1.22 20.11 20.75
CA LEU A 327 0.57 18.82 20.51
C LEU A 327 1.47 17.65 20.89
N ALA A 328 2.76 17.72 20.57
CA ALA A 328 3.74 16.73 20.95
C ALA A 328 3.78 16.57 22.47
N GLY A 329 3.82 17.66 23.25
CA GLY A 329 3.79 17.61 24.71
C GLY A 329 2.51 16.99 25.29
N LEU A 330 1.35 17.25 24.68
CA LEU A 330 0.06 16.70 25.11
C LEU A 330 -0.07 15.20 24.83
N ILE A 331 0.47 14.74 23.71
CA ILE A 331 0.25 13.39 23.20
C ILE A 331 1.44 12.45 23.50
N ALA A 332 2.63 12.99 23.74
CA ALA A 332 3.83 12.26 24.14
C ALA A 332 3.61 11.22 25.25
N PRO A 333 2.88 11.49 26.36
CA PRO A 333 2.70 10.45 27.39
C PRO A 333 1.90 9.23 26.89
N LEU A 334 1.04 9.38 25.89
CA LEU A 334 0.29 8.27 25.31
C LEU A 334 1.10 7.54 24.23
N THR A 335 1.83 8.28 23.38
CA THR A 335 2.55 7.68 22.25
C THR A 335 3.91 7.12 22.65
N SER A 336 4.57 7.68 23.66
CA SER A 336 5.83 7.15 24.22
C SER A 336 5.66 5.77 24.85
N LEU A 337 4.49 5.44 25.41
CA LEU A 337 4.21 4.12 25.99
C LEU A 337 4.35 2.98 24.96
N ILE A 338 4.09 3.27 23.68
CA ILE A 338 4.21 2.31 22.59
C ILE A 338 5.45 2.55 21.72
N GLY A 339 6.32 3.51 22.07
CA GLY A 339 7.49 3.87 21.28
C GLY A 339 7.17 4.61 19.98
N MET A 340 6.01 5.26 19.88
CA MET A 340 5.62 6.05 18.71
C MET A 340 5.91 7.54 18.94
N PRO A 341 6.74 8.19 18.11
CA PRO A 341 6.90 9.64 18.15
C PRO A 341 5.57 10.35 17.80
N PRO A 342 5.23 11.48 18.46
CA PRO A 342 3.96 12.18 18.24
C PRO A 342 3.79 12.68 16.80
N GLU A 343 4.88 12.91 16.08
CA GLU A 343 4.91 13.36 14.68
C GLU A 343 4.34 12.31 13.71
N VAL A 344 4.36 11.02 14.09
CA VAL A 344 3.85 9.91 13.28
C VAL A 344 2.33 9.73 13.47
N LEU A 345 1.76 10.27 14.55
CA LEU A 345 0.35 10.07 14.90
C LEU A 345 -0.64 10.54 13.82
N PRO A 346 -0.47 11.71 13.16
CA PRO A 346 -1.38 12.14 12.10
C PRO A 346 -1.47 11.10 10.97
N MET A 347 -0.35 10.47 10.63
CA MET A 347 -0.31 9.40 9.64
C MET A 347 -1.12 8.20 10.13
N ALA A 348 -0.84 7.71 11.34
CA ALA A 348 -1.54 6.55 11.94
C ALA A 348 -3.07 6.73 11.95
N LEU A 349 -3.56 7.94 12.22
CA LEU A 349 -4.99 8.25 12.23
C LEU A 349 -5.59 8.38 10.83
N LEU A 350 -4.84 8.93 9.88
CA LEU A 350 -5.32 9.15 8.51
C LEU A 350 -5.28 7.88 7.66
N ARG A 351 -4.39 6.94 7.96
CA ARG A 351 -4.18 5.74 7.14
C ARG A 351 -5.46 4.91 6.91
N PRO A 352 -6.30 4.63 7.93
CA PRO A 352 -7.58 3.93 7.73
C PRO A 352 -8.62 4.73 6.93
N LEU A 353 -8.50 6.06 6.91
CA LEU A 353 -9.50 6.98 6.37
C LEU A 353 -9.23 7.35 4.90
N THR A 354 -7.97 7.66 4.57
CA THR A 354 -7.59 8.19 3.25
C THR A 354 -6.16 7.83 2.88
N GLY A 355 -5.99 7.21 1.72
CA GLY A 355 -4.69 6.67 1.29
C GLY A 355 -3.83 7.76 0.69
N GLN A 356 -4.45 8.61 -0.13
CA GLN A 356 -3.79 9.76 -0.74
C GLN A 356 -3.51 10.86 0.28
N GLY A 357 -4.40 11.04 1.26
CA GLY A 357 -4.14 11.97 2.37
C GLY A 357 -3.00 11.48 3.26
N ALA A 358 -2.97 10.19 3.61
CA ALA A 358 -1.88 9.60 4.38
C ALA A 358 -0.54 9.60 3.62
N PHE A 359 -0.57 9.37 2.29
CA PHE A 359 0.62 9.49 1.44
C PHE A 359 1.16 10.92 1.42
N GLY A 360 0.28 11.93 1.37
CA GLY A 360 0.67 13.33 1.47
C GLY A 360 1.31 13.69 2.81
N VAL A 361 0.75 13.19 3.92
CA VAL A 361 1.35 13.35 5.25
C VAL A 361 2.70 12.64 5.34
N MET A 362 2.82 11.42 4.83
CA MET A 362 4.09 10.72 4.76
C MET A 362 5.16 11.53 4.02
N ALA A 363 4.84 12.07 2.84
CA ALA A 363 5.75 12.91 2.06
C ALA A 363 6.25 14.11 2.87
N GLU A 364 5.33 14.78 3.55
CA GLU A 364 5.65 15.93 4.40
C GLU A 364 6.54 15.55 5.56
N THR A 365 6.16 14.52 6.32
CA THR A 365 6.88 14.12 7.53
C THR A 365 8.30 13.67 7.17
N MET A 366 8.49 13.02 6.03
CA MET A 366 9.81 12.65 5.52
C MET A 366 10.64 13.85 5.06
N THR A 367 9.99 14.88 4.52
CA THR A 367 10.66 16.14 4.17
C THR A 367 11.08 16.91 5.42
N ALA A 368 10.25 16.87 6.47
CA ALA A 368 10.50 17.57 7.73
C ALA A 368 11.56 16.87 8.62
N HIS A 369 11.53 15.53 8.71
CA HIS A 369 12.37 14.76 9.64
C HIS A 369 13.47 13.94 8.95
N GLY A 370 13.49 13.90 7.63
CA GLY A 370 14.39 13.09 6.82
C GLY A 370 13.86 11.67 6.58
N PRO A 371 14.08 11.10 5.38
CA PRO A 371 13.53 9.79 5.00
C PRO A 371 14.17 8.61 5.75
N ASP A 372 15.44 8.73 6.13
CA ASP A 372 16.21 7.67 6.79
C ASP A 372 16.22 7.83 8.32
N SER A 373 15.39 8.74 8.86
CA SER A 373 15.16 8.86 10.30
C SER A 373 14.20 7.78 10.80
N LEU A 374 14.17 7.54 12.12
CA LEU A 374 13.20 6.64 12.76
C LEU A 374 11.75 7.01 12.36
N ILE A 375 11.43 8.30 12.39
CA ILE A 375 10.13 8.85 11.96
C ILE A 375 9.88 8.50 10.49
N GLY A 376 10.87 8.72 9.62
CA GLY A 376 10.82 8.43 8.19
C GLY A 376 10.55 6.95 7.89
N TYR A 377 11.22 6.03 8.60
CA TYR A 377 10.96 4.59 8.51
C TYR A 377 9.55 4.21 9.00
N MET A 378 9.06 4.81 10.09
CA MET A 378 7.72 4.53 10.62
C MET A 378 6.62 4.95 9.63
N VAL A 379 6.61 6.21 9.19
CA VAL A 379 5.58 6.68 8.24
C VAL A 379 5.62 5.93 6.92
N SER A 380 6.82 5.56 6.46
CA SER A 380 7.00 4.73 5.27
C SER A 380 6.40 3.33 5.46
N THR A 381 6.67 2.71 6.61
CA THR A 381 6.17 1.37 6.94
C THR A 381 4.64 1.37 7.07
N PHE A 382 4.06 2.38 7.70
CA PHE A 382 2.60 2.49 7.82
C PHE A 382 1.93 2.65 6.46
N GLN A 383 2.53 3.44 5.56
CA GLN A 383 1.98 3.61 4.22
C GLN A 383 2.12 2.34 3.40
N GLY A 384 3.21 1.60 3.56
CA GLY A 384 3.45 0.36 2.83
C GLY A 384 2.63 -0.84 3.31
N SER A 385 2.13 -0.83 4.55
CA SER A 385 1.65 -2.06 5.23
C SER A 385 0.15 -2.28 5.29
N THR A 386 -0.69 -1.25 5.13
CA THR A 386 -2.16 -1.40 5.14
C THR A 386 -2.80 -0.70 3.96
N GLU A 387 -4.11 -0.82 3.79
CA GLU A 387 -4.93 -0.07 2.84
C GLU A 387 -5.93 0.81 3.61
N THR A 388 -6.73 1.56 2.87
CA THR A 388 -7.73 2.45 3.46
C THR A 388 -9.05 1.74 3.75
N THR A 389 -9.28 1.38 5.01
CA THR A 389 -10.52 0.75 5.46
C THR A 389 -11.77 1.48 5.01
N PHE A 390 -11.95 2.75 5.37
CA PHE A 390 -13.23 3.42 5.12
C PHE A 390 -13.46 3.72 3.64
N TYR A 391 -12.40 4.02 2.88
CA TYR A 391 -12.49 4.20 1.43
C TYR A 391 -12.82 2.89 0.73
N THR A 392 -12.12 1.80 1.06
CA THR A 392 -12.39 0.47 0.48
C THR A 392 -13.82 0.04 0.77
N LEU A 393 -14.29 0.22 2.01
CA LEU A 393 -15.69 -0.03 2.37
C LEU A 393 -16.65 0.82 1.53
N ALA A 394 -16.42 2.13 1.41
CA ALA A 394 -17.29 3.02 0.65
C ALA A 394 -17.38 2.62 -0.83
N VAL A 395 -16.26 2.28 -1.46
CA VAL A 395 -16.22 1.87 -2.87
C VAL A 395 -16.84 0.49 -3.06
N TYR A 396 -16.45 -0.48 -2.24
CA TYR A 396 -16.78 -1.90 -2.45
C TYR A 396 -18.24 -2.17 -2.04
N TYR A 397 -18.68 -1.67 -0.89
CA TYR A 397 -20.09 -1.78 -0.48
C TYR A 397 -20.99 -0.81 -1.22
N GLY A 398 -20.49 0.36 -1.62
CA GLY A 398 -21.24 1.29 -2.45
C GLY A 398 -21.64 0.70 -3.79
N ALA A 399 -20.74 -0.06 -4.43
CA ALA A 399 -21.00 -0.68 -5.73
C ALA A 399 -22.11 -1.74 -5.70
N VAL A 400 -22.28 -2.45 -4.58
CA VAL A 400 -23.31 -3.49 -4.42
C VAL A 400 -24.49 -3.07 -3.52
N GLY A 401 -24.52 -1.82 -3.06
CA GLY A 401 -25.61 -1.30 -2.26
C GLY A 401 -25.73 -1.89 -0.85
N VAL A 402 -24.63 -2.37 -0.25
CA VAL A 402 -24.62 -2.88 1.12
C VAL A 402 -24.85 -1.75 2.12
N LYS A 403 -25.93 -1.88 2.91
CA LYS A 403 -26.33 -0.91 3.95
C LYS A 403 -25.93 -1.38 5.35
N THR A 404 -25.91 -2.69 5.58
CA THR A 404 -25.59 -3.28 6.88
C THR A 404 -24.24 -3.98 6.82
N THR A 405 -23.22 -3.33 7.39
CA THR A 405 -21.81 -3.79 7.36
C THR A 405 -21.47 -4.83 8.44
N ARG A 406 -22.38 -5.10 9.39
CA ARG A 406 -22.19 -6.09 10.48
C ARG A 406 -20.86 -5.89 11.24
N HIS A 407 -19.93 -6.83 11.11
CA HIS A 407 -18.64 -6.83 11.81
C HIS A 407 -17.46 -6.42 10.91
N THR A 408 -17.73 -5.89 9.71
CA THR A 408 -16.67 -5.45 8.79
C THR A 408 -15.81 -4.34 9.38
N VAL A 409 -16.44 -3.27 9.87
CA VAL A 409 -15.70 -2.12 10.43
C VAL A 409 -14.79 -2.53 11.59
N PRO A 410 -15.25 -3.23 12.65
CA PRO A 410 -14.36 -3.64 13.73
C PRO A 410 -13.28 -4.63 13.29
N ALA A 411 -13.54 -5.51 12.31
CA ALA A 411 -12.52 -6.42 11.78
C ALA A 411 -11.40 -5.66 11.02
N CYS A 412 -11.78 -4.74 10.14
CA CYS A 412 -10.82 -3.92 9.39
C CYS A 412 -10.03 -2.98 10.31
N LEU A 413 -10.67 -2.32 11.28
CA LEU A 413 -9.97 -1.45 12.23
C LEU A 413 -8.99 -2.24 13.13
N ALA A 414 -9.29 -3.49 13.46
CA ALA A 414 -8.36 -4.35 14.17
C ALA A 414 -7.11 -4.65 13.32
N ALA A 415 -7.29 -4.90 12.01
CA ALA A 415 -6.18 -5.06 11.07
C ALA A 415 -5.32 -3.79 10.97
N ASP A 416 -5.95 -2.61 10.81
CA ASP A 416 -5.25 -1.32 10.76
C ASP A 416 -4.43 -1.06 12.03
N THR A 417 -5.06 -1.26 13.19
CA THR A 417 -4.41 -1.07 14.50
C THR A 417 -3.22 -2.01 14.65
N ALA A 418 -3.37 -3.28 14.26
CA ALA A 418 -2.28 -4.24 14.29
C ALA A 418 -1.14 -3.87 13.34
N GLY A 419 -1.45 -3.39 12.13
CA GLY A 419 -0.45 -2.92 11.18
C GLY A 419 0.36 -1.74 11.72
N ILE A 420 -0.31 -0.75 12.31
CA ILE A 420 0.34 0.41 12.94
C ILE A 420 1.22 -0.05 14.11
N LEU A 421 0.69 -0.83 15.06
CA LEU A 421 1.45 -1.29 16.23
C LEU A 421 2.63 -2.19 15.85
N ALA A 422 2.44 -3.09 14.88
CA ALA A 422 3.52 -3.94 14.38
C ALA A 422 4.59 -3.11 13.66
N GLY A 423 4.18 -2.08 12.91
CA GLY A 423 5.07 -1.11 12.29
C GLY A 423 5.90 -0.34 13.31
N VAL A 424 5.27 0.18 14.37
CA VAL A 424 5.98 0.85 15.47
C VAL A 424 6.99 -0.11 16.10
N PHE A 425 6.57 -1.33 16.43
CA PHE A 425 7.42 -2.32 17.07
C PHE A 425 8.65 -2.68 16.21
N ILE A 426 8.45 -3.05 14.94
CA ILE A 426 9.55 -3.52 14.08
C ILE A 426 10.51 -2.39 13.70
N VAL A 427 9.99 -1.16 13.52
CA VAL A 427 10.84 -0.01 13.20
C VAL A 427 11.69 0.40 14.40
N ASN A 428 11.14 0.40 15.62
CA ASN A 428 11.96 0.61 16.83
C ASN A 428 12.99 -0.50 17.02
N LEU A 429 12.65 -1.76 16.72
CA LEU A 429 13.59 -2.88 16.88
C LEU A 429 14.79 -2.78 15.92
N LEU A 430 14.57 -2.29 14.70
CA LEU A 430 15.59 -2.27 13.65
C LEU A 430 16.36 -0.94 13.55
N PHE A 431 15.72 0.18 13.92
CA PHE A 431 16.25 1.53 13.68
C PHE A 431 16.22 2.45 14.92
N GLY A 432 15.71 1.96 16.06
CA GLY A 432 15.52 2.72 17.30
C GLY A 432 16.64 2.55 18.33
#